data_AF-A0A4Y2J1K8-F1
#
_entry.id   AF-A0A4Y2J1K8-F1
#
_cell.length_a   1.000
_cell.length_b   1.000
_cell.length_c   1.000
_cell.angle_alpha   90.00
_cell.angle_beta   90.00
_cell.angle_gamma   90.00
#
_symmetry.space_group_name_H-M   'P 1'
#
loop_
_entity.id
_entity.type
_entity.pdbx_description
1 polymer ?
#
loop_
_entity_poly.entity_id
_entity_poly.type
_entity_poly.pdbx_seq_one_letter_code
_entity_poly.pdbx_strand_id
1 'polypeptide(L)'
;MGQFCLVKSWKKLWPSLAESSKVEQGEANKSEILPLIKCIPGCEDATEHTVTEWLSCETEADQLYTDEETISLIQNKRQHDSDLEEIDEPENVLVSHSALETALRYIEQSENATSTDIMFTRRWHNIASTSRTTSLRQTNMKNFFTPEDR
;
A
#
# COMPACT_ATOMS: atom_id res chain seq x y z
N MET A 1 2.81 -1.83 24.26
CA MET A 1 3.96 -1.17 23.62
C MET A 1 3.57 -0.33 22.38
N GLY A 2 2.57 -0.73 21.58
CA GLY A 2 2.24 -0.07 20.29
C GLY A 2 1.63 1.33 20.35
N GLN A 3 0.75 1.64 21.32
CA GLN A 3 0.10 2.96 21.40
C GLN A 3 1.11 4.12 21.59
N PHE A 4 2.18 3.89 22.34
CA PHE A 4 3.20 4.92 22.61
C PHE A 4 4.00 5.30 21.36
N CYS A 5 4.23 4.37 20.45
CA CYS A 5 4.90 4.63 19.18
C CYS A 5 4.03 5.49 18.26
N LEU A 6 2.73 5.20 18.18
CA LEU A 6 1.79 5.98 17.38
C LEU A 6 1.71 7.42 17.89
N VAL A 7 1.50 7.62 19.19
CA VAL A 7 1.43 8.96 19.80
C VAL A 7 2.71 9.77 19.53
N LYS A 8 3.89 9.15 19.58
CA LYS A 8 5.15 9.82 19.26
C LYS A 8 5.27 10.20 17.78
N SER A 9 4.87 9.32 16.88
CA SER A 9 4.89 9.59 15.43
C SER A 9 3.93 10.73 15.07
N TRP A 10 2.73 10.75 15.63
CA TRP A 10 1.74 11.80 15.40
C TRP A 10 2.18 13.15 15.98
N LYS A 11 2.75 13.18 17.20
CA LYS A 11 3.33 14.41 17.78
C LYS A 11 4.45 15.03 16.93
N LYS A 12 5.18 14.21 16.17
CA LYS A 12 6.26 14.67 15.30
C LYS A 12 5.73 15.34 14.01
N LEU A 13 4.57 14.93 13.54
CA LEU A 13 3.92 15.47 12.35
C LEU A 13 3.02 16.67 12.67
N TRP A 14 2.40 16.68 13.85
CA TRP A 14 1.46 17.71 14.27
C TRP A 14 1.70 18.12 15.74
N PRO A 15 2.65 19.03 16.02
CA PRO A 15 3.07 19.36 17.38
C PRO A 15 1.96 19.96 18.26
N SER A 16 0.96 20.63 17.68
CA SER A 16 -0.17 21.21 18.41
C SER A 16 -1.19 20.18 18.93
N LEU A 17 -1.07 18.90 18.55
CA LEU A 17 -1.94 17.83 19.05
C LEU A 17 -1.63 17.44 20.51
N ALA A 18 -0.49 17.87 21.04
CA ALA A 18 0.04 17.39 22.32
C ALA A 18 -0.80 17.77 23.56
N GLU A 19 -1.73 18.70 23.45
CA GLU A 19 -2.52 19.19 24.59
C GLU A 19 -3.85 18.45 24.80
N SER A 20 -4.33 17.67 23.82
CA SER A 20 -5.63 17.00 23.88
C SER A 20 -5.50 15.51 24.23
N SER A 21 -4.97 15.19 25.41
CA SER A 21 -4.81 13.78 25.86
C SER A 21 -5.87 13.31 26.85
N LYS A 22 -7.05 13.92 26.87
CA LYS A 22 -8.19 13.38 27.63
C LYS A 22 -9.10 12.66 26.62
N VAL A 23 -8.99 11.34 26.57
CA VAL A 23 -9.95 10.50 25.83
C VAL A 23 -11.21 10.42 26.68
N GLU A 24 -12.00 11.50 26.67
CA GLU A 24 -13.44 11.35 26.89
C GLU A 24 -14.00 10.85 25.56
N GLN A 25 -14.71 9.72 25.62
CA GLN A 25 -15.53 9.23 24.52
C GLN A 25 -16.76 10.16 24.40
N GLY A 26 -16.48 11.44 24.14
CA GLY A 26 -17.47 12.41 23.73
C GLY A 26 -17.77 12.17 22.27
N GLU A 27 -19.05 12.23 21.93
CA GLU A 27 -19.54 12.33 20.56
C GLU A 27 -18.60 13.24 19.77
N ALA A 28 -17.91 12.69 18.78
CA ALA A 28 -16.93 13.45 18.01
C ALA A 28 -17.63 14.67 17.42
N ASN A 29 -17.35 15.86 17.96
CA ASN A 29 -18.03 17.09 17.58
C ASN A 29 -17.67 17.39 16.12
N LYS A 30 -18.55 16.99 15.19
CA LYS A 30 -18.41 17.18 13.74
C LYS A 30 -18.03 18.62 13.38
N SER A 31 -18.55 19.57 14.15
CA SER A 31 -18.29 21.00 14.07
C SER A 31 -16.85 21.42 14.39
N GLU A 32 -16.11 20.64 15.18
CA GLU A 32 -14.71 20.89 15.54
C GLU A 32 -13.73 20.25 14.56
N ILE A 33 -14.11 19.13 13.94
CA ILE A 33 -13.24 18.35 13.05
C ILE A 33 -13.17 18.95 11.64
N LEU A 34 -14.30 19.42 11.10
CA LEU A 34 -14.35 19.98 9.74
C LEU A 34 -13.37 21.16 9.53
N PRO A 35 -13.25 22.13 10.44
CA PRO A 35 -12.26 23.21 10.32
C PRO A 35 -10.81 22.71 10.31
N LEU A 36 -10.50 21.65 11.06
CA LEU A 36 -9.15 21.08 11.12
C LEU A 36 -8.77 20.37 9.83
N ILE A 37 -9.71 19.63 9.22
CA ILE A 37 -9.50 18.93 7.96
C ILE A 37 -9.22 19.93 6.83
N LYS A 38 -9.96 21.05 6.79
CA LYS A 38 -9.75 22.10 5.77
C LYS A 38 -8.39 22.80 5.86
N CYS A 39 -7.68 22.68 6.98
CA CYS A 39 -6.32 23.19 7.13
C CYS A 39 -5.26 22.25 6.50
N ILE A 40 -5.63 21.04 6.10
CA ILE A 40 -4.75 20.10 5.42
C ILE A 40 -4.70 20.49 3.93
N PRO A 41 -3.51 20.76 3.36
CA PRO A 41 -3.39 21.09 1.94
C PRO A 41 -4.00 20.01 1.06
N GLY A 42 -4.89 20.39 0.14
CA GLY A 42 -5.59 19.48 -0.76
C GLY A 42 -6.88 18.88 -0.17
N CYS A 43 -7.37 19.41 0.95
CA CYS A 43 -8.63 19.00 1.58
C CYS A 43 -9.57 20.20 1.85
N GLU A 44 -9.38 21.30 1.15
CA GLU A 44 -10.13 22.56 1.33
C GLU A 44 -11.64 22.38 1.03
N ASP A 45 -11.95 21.44 0.16
CA ASP A 45 -13.29 21.08 -0.30
C ASP A 45 -14.00 20.05 0.60
N ALA A 46 -13.37 19.61 1.69
CA ALA A 46 -13.99 18.72 2.66
C ALA A 46 -15.35 19.27 3.13
N THR A 47 -16.34 18.39 3.14
CA THR A 47 -17.72 18.74 3.54
C THR A 47 -18.09 18.06 4.85
N GLU A 48 -19.14 18.56 5.49
CA GLU A 48 -19.71 17.89 6.66
C GLU A 48 -20.10 16.44 6.33
N HIS A 49 -20.63 16.20 5.13
CA HIS A 49 -20.94 14.84 4.66
C HIS A 49 -19.72 13.92 4.70
N THR A 50 -18.56 14.39 4.20
CA THR A 50 -17.29 13.65 4.23
C THR A 50 -16.89 13.29 5.67
N VAL A 51 -17.02 14.24 6.60
CA VAL A 51 -16.71 14.02 8.01
C VAL A 51 -17.70 13.03 8.65
N THR A 52 -18.98 13.14 8.30
CA THR A 52 -19.99 12.20 8.81
C THR A 52 -19.78 10.79 8.30
N GLU A 53 -19.43 10.62 7.03
CA GLU A 53 -19.13 9.33 6.43
C GLU A 53 -17.97 8.66 7.16
N TRP A 54 -16.88 9.40 7.42
CA TRP A 54 -15.72 8.88 8.14
C TRP A 54 -16.03 8.50 9.59
N LEU A 55 -16.78 9.34 10.31
CA LEU A 55 -17.17 9.07 11.70
C LEU A 55 -18.20 7.94 11.80
N SER A 56 -19.00 7.71 10.77
CA SER A 56 -19.96 6.61 10.71
C SER A 56 -19.33 5.26 10.34
N CYS A 57 -18.07 5.22 9.87
CA CYS A 57 -17.37 3.97 9.58
C CYS A 57 -17.04 3.14 10.84
N GLU A 58 -17.03 3.73 12.03
CA GLU A 58 -16.65 3.01 13.27
C GLU A 58 -17.73 2.04 13.76
N THR A 59 -19.01 2.24 13.44
CA THR A 59 -20.08 1.39 13.97
C THR A 59 -20.11 -0.03 13.40
N GLU A 60 -19.50 -0.27 12.24
CA GLU A 60 -19.39 -1.60 11.61
C GLU A 60 -17.99 -2.22 11.79
N ALA A 61 -17.02 -1.46 12.32
CA ALA A 61 -15.59 -1.83 12.36
C ALA A 61 -15.12 -2.37 13.73
N ASP A 62 -15.96 -2.34 14.75
CA ASP A 62 -15.66 -2.94 16.07
C ASP A 62 -15.58 -4.47 16.03
N GLN A 63 -15.90 -5.10 14.90
CA GLN A 63 -15.63 -6.50 14.66
C GLN A 63 -14.13 -6.69 14.40
N LEU A 64 -13.37 -6.83 15.50
CA LEU A 64 -11.99 -7.30 15.46
C LEU A 64 -11.97 -8.68 14.80
N TYR A 65 -11.60 -8.72 13.52
CA TYR A 65 -11.40 -9.98 12.81
C TYR A 65 -10.38 -10.82 13.54
N THR A 66 -10.69 -12.09 13.77
CA THR A 66 -9.67 -13.04 14.21
C THR A 66 -8.68 -13.29 13.06
N ASP A 67 -7.52 -13.86 13.39
CA ASP A 67 -6.52 -14.22 12.38
C ASP A 67 -7.13 -15.16 11.32
N GLU A 68 -8.03 -16.07 11.73
CA GLU A 68 -8.72 -17.01 10.84
C GLU A 68 -9.70 -16.30 9.89
N GLU A 69 -10.48 -15.34 10.39
CA GLU A 69 -11.42 -14.56 9.59
C GLU A 69 -10.68 -13.67 8.58
N THR A 70 -9.56 -13.08 9.00
CA THR A 70 -8.67 -12.29 8.13
C THR A 70 -8.09 -13.15 7.01
N ILE A 71 -7.57 -14.35 7.34
CA ILE A 71 -7.03 -15.29 6.36
C ILE A 71 -8.12 -15.71 5.36
N SER A 72 -9.34 -15.99 5.84
CA SER A 72 -10.47 -16.38 5.00
C SER A 72 -10.88 -15.27 4.04
N LEU A 73 -10.94 -14.02 4.51
CA LEU A 73 -11.27 -12.86 3.68
C LEU A 73 -10.25 -12.64 2.54
N ILE A 74 -8.96 -12.80 2.84
CA ILE A 74 -7.88 -12.67 1.85
C ILE A 74 -7.96 -13.80 0.81
N GLN A 75 -8.27 -15.02 1.23
CA GLN A 75 -8.41 -16.15 0.32
C GLN A 75 -9.65 -16.00 -0.59
N ASN A 76 -10.78 -15.53 -0.04
CA ASN A 76 -12.02 -15.36 -0.79
C ASN A 76 -11.91 -14.24 -1.86
N LYS A 77 -11.27 -13.11 -1.54
CA LYS A 77 -11.05 -12.04 -2.53
C LYS A 77 -10.27 -12.50 -3.76
N ARG A 78 -9.24 -13.35 -3.58
CA ARG A 78 -8.47 -13.91 -4.71
C ARG A 78 -9.31 -14.81 -5.62
N GLN A 79 -10.40 -15.39 -5.12
CA GLN A 79 -11.29 -16.23 -5.89
C GLN A 79 -12.25 -15.40 -6.77
N HIS A 80 -12.63 -14.19 -6.32
CA HIS A 80 -13.63 -13.35 -6.97
C HIS A 80 -13.04 -12.43 -8.06
N ASP A 81 -11.76 -12.08 -7.98
CA ASP A 81 -11.08 -11.29 -9.02
C ASP A 81 -10.73 -12.14 -10.28
N SER A 82 -11.12 -13.41 -10.30
CA SER A 82 -10.90 -14.33 -11.44
C SER A 82 -11.88 -14.13 -12.61
N ASP A 83 -12.89 -13.27 -12.47
CA ASP A 83 -14.00 -13.13 -13.43
C ASP A 83 -14.08 -11.74 -14.11
N LEU A 84 -13.04 -10.91 -13.93
CA LEU A 84 -12.92 -9.69 -14.72
C LEU A 84 -12.28 -10.05 -16.07
N GLU A 85 -13.11 -10.14 -17.11
CA GLU A 85 -12.65 -10.16 -18.49
C GLU A 85 -11.68 -8.99 -18.73
N GLU A 86 -10.41 -9.35 -18.84
CA GLU A 86 -9.32 -8.47 -19.22
C GLU A 86 -9.60 -7.96 -20.64
N ILE A 87 -9.96 -6.68 -20.72
CA ILE A 87 -10.01 -5.94 -21.98
C ILE A 87 -8.62 -6.06 -22.61
N ASP A 88 -8.57 -6.61 -23.82
CA ASP A 88 -7.41 -6.78 -24.70
C ASP A 88 -6.77 -5.42 -25.03
N GLU A 89 -6.04 -4.87 -24.06
CA GLU A 89 -4.95 -3.93 -24.29
C GLU A 89 -3.71 -4.79 -24.55
N PRO A 90 -2.87 -4.50 -25.57
CA PRO A 90 -1.73 -5.36 -25.86
C PRO A 90 -0.81 -5.37 -24.64
N GLU A 91 -0.89 -6.47 -23.88
CA GLU A 91 0.03 -6.80 -22.81
C GLU A 91 1.42 -6.70 -23.44
N ASN A 92 2.16 -5.65 -23.06
CA ASN A 92 3.60 -5.78 -23.01
C ASN A 92 3.83 -6.95 -22.05
N VAL A 93 4.01 -8.15 -22.61
CA VAL A 93 4.20 -9.40 -21.88
C VAL A 93 5.43 -9.22 -21.00
N LEU A 94 5.22 -8.66 -19.82
CA LEU A 94 6.23 -8.47 -18.81
C LEU A 94 6.46 -9.86 -18.23
N VAL A 95 7.48 -10.53 -18.76
CA VAL A 95 7.90 -11.84 -18.25
C VAL A 95 8.11 -11.70 -16.73
N SER A 96 7.25 -12.37 -15.96
CA SER A 96 7.31 -12.32 -14.50
C SER A 96 8.65 -12.84 -13.99
N HIS A 97 9.13 -12.28 -12.88
CA HIS A 97 10.35 -12.72 -12.21
C HIS A 97 10.34 -14.23 -11.92
N SER A 98 9.17 -14.79 -11.56
CA SER A 98 9.00 -16.22 -11.31
C SER A 98 9.15 -17.07 -12.58
N ALA A 99 8.76 -16.54 -13.75
CA ALA A 99 8.95 -17.22 -15.02
C ALA A 99 10.44 -17.32 -15.39
N LEU A 100 11.21 -16.24 -15.16
CA LEU A 100 12.67 -16.25 -15.38
C LEU A 100 13.41 -17.16 -14.39
N GLU A 101 12.97 -17.22 -13.14
CA GLU A 101 13.56 -18.14 -12.14
C GLU A 101 13.29 -19.62 -12.50
N THR A 102 12.10 -19.90 -13.03
CA THR A 102 11.74 -21.24 -13.53
C THR A 102 12.57 -21.61 -14.77
N ALA A 103 12.71 -20.68 -15.72
CA ALA A 103 13.55 -20.86 -16.90
C ALA A 103 15.02 -21.08 -16.54
N LEU A 104 15.54 -20.35 -15.55
CA LEU A 104 16.90 -20.55 -15.04
C LEU A 104 17.12 -21.97 -14.53
N ARG A 105 16.22 -22.44 -13.67
CA ARG A 105 16.29 -23.78 -13.09
C ARG A 105 16.24 -24.86 -14.17
N TYR A 106 15.40 -24.67 -15.18
CA TYR A 106 15.30 -25.58 -16.32
C TYR A 106 16.62 -25.65 -17.11
N ILE A 107 17.20 -24.49 -17.45
CA ILE A 107 18.44 -24.42 -18.24
C ILE A 107 19.62 -25.00 -17.45
N GLU A 108 19.71 -24.74 -16.14
CA GLU A 108 20.75 -25.29 -15.27
C GLU A 108 20.69 -26.82 -15.15
N GLN A 109 19.50 -27.41 -15.29
CA GLN A 109 19.30 -28.87 -15.25
C GLN A 109 19.41 -29.52 -16.63
N SER A 110 19.39 -28.74 -17.71
CA SER A 110 19.38 -29.29 -19.06
C SER A 110 20.77 -29.76 -19.46
N GLU A 111 20.87 -31.00 -19.94
CA GLU A 111 22.13 -31.61 -20.37
C GLU A 111 22.70 -30.96 -21.66
N ASN A 112 21.86 -30.23 -22.39
CA ASN A 112 22.20 -29.53 -23.63
C ASN A 112 22.53 -28.04 -23.43
N ALA A 113 22.43 -27.51 -22.21
CA ALA A 113 22.71 -26.09 -21.97
C ALA A 113 24.21 -25.83 -22.01
N THR A 114 24.60 -24.81 -22.76
CA THR A 114 25.95 -24.28 -22.74
C THR A 114 26.12 -23.37 -21.51
N SER A 115 27.35 -23.21 -21.02
CA SER A 115 27.65 -22.23 -19.96
C SER A 115 27.19 -20.81 -20.33
N THR A 116 27.21 -20.48 -21.63
CA THR A 116 26.72 -19.23 -22.19
C THR A 116 25.22 -19.04 -21.96
N ASP A 117 24.41 -20.09 -22.16
CA ASP A 117 22.95 -20.05 -21.98
C ASP A 117 22.59 -19.79 -20.51
N ILE A 118 23.30 -20.45 -19.60
CA ILE A 118 23.18 -20.24 -18.16
C ILE A 118 23.55 -18.79 -17.80
N MET A 119 24.68 -18.28 -18.29
CA MET A 119 25.12 -16.92 -17.99
C MET A 119 24.14 -15.86 -18.49
N PHE A 120 23.61 -16.00 -19.71
CA PHE A 120 22.64 -15.05 -20.26
C PHE A 120 21.31 -15.08 -19.50
N THR A 121 20.80 -16.27 -19.18
CA THR A 121 19.55 -16.39 -18.43
C THR A 121 19.69 -15.83 -17.01
N ARG A 122 20.84 -16.07 -16.35
CA ARG A 122 21.16 -15.47 -15.04
C ARG A 122 21.19 -13.95 -15.09
N ARG A 123 21.78 -13.39 -16.16
CA ARG A 123 21.80 -11.94 -16.37
C ARG A 123 20.39 -11.37 -16.52
N TRP A 124 19.52 -11.99 -17.31
CA TRP A 124 18.13 -11.54 -17.49
C TRP A 124 17.31 -11.61 -16.21
N HIS A 125 17.43 -12.71 -15.45
CA HIS A 125 16.82 -12.85 -14.14
C HIS A 125 17.26 -11.73 -13.18
N ASN A 126 18.54 -11.40 -13.14
CA ASN A 126 19.07 -10.34 -12.27
C ASN A 126 18.59 -8.95 -12.68
N ILE A 127 18.48 -8.67 -13.98
CA ILE A 127 17.93 -7.41 -14.49
C ILE A 127 16.46 -7.28 -14.07
N ALA A 128 15.65 -8.32 -14.29
CA ALA A 128 14.24 -8.33 -13.91
C ALA A 128 14.03 -8.25 -12.37
N SER A 129 14.93 -8.87 -11.60
CA SER A 129 14.92 -8.75 -10.14
C SER A 129 15.25 -7.32 -9.67
N THR A 130 16.21 -6.68 -10.34
CA THR A 130 16.65 -5.32 -10.00
C THR A 130 15.60 -4.28 -10.38
N SER A 131 14.96 -4.41 -11.56
CA SER A 131 13.91 -3.49 -12.01
C SER A 131 12.71 -3.46 -11.07
N ARG A 132 12.37 -4.62 -10.47
CA ARG A 132 11.37 -4.70 -9.39
C ARG A 132 11.76 -3.85 -8.19
N THR A 133 13.03 -3.87 -7.75
CA THR A 133 13.48 -3.08 -6.59
C THR A 133 13.55 -1.58 -6.84
N THR A 134 13.79 -1.13 -8.07
CA THR A 134 13.76 0.31 -8.39
C THR A 134 12.34 0.87 -8.47
N SER A 135 11.37 0.06 -8.91
CA SER A 135 9.95 0.45 -8.93
C SER A 135 9.30 0.43 -7.54
N LEU A 136 9.76 -0.46 -6.65
CA LEU A 136 9.26 -0.60 -5.28
C LEU A 136 10.04 0.23 -4.25
N ARG A 137 10.94 1.13 -4.68
CA ARG A 137 11.57 2.07 -3.74
C ARG A 137 10.52 3.04 -3.23
N GLN A 138 10.12 2.84 -1.98
CA GLN A 138 9.38 3.85 -1.22
C GLN A 138 10.14 5.18 -1.34
N THR A 139 9.53 6.14 -2.04
CA THR A 139 10.06 7.48 -2.15
C THR A 139 10.06 8.13 -0.77
N ASN A 140 11.06 8.97 -0.49
CA ASN A 140 11.11 9.65 0.79
C ASN A 140 9.84 10.49 0.95
N MET A 141 9.16 10.36 2.10
CA MET A 141 7.92 11.10 2.38
C MET A 141 8.05 12.60 2.11
N LYS A 142 9.25 13.18 2.29
CA LYS A 142 9.52 14.60 1.98
C LYS A 142 9.32 14.97 0.51
N ASN A 143 9.49 14.04 -0.41
CA ASN A 143 9.31 14.27 -1.86
C ASN A 143 7.84 14.51 -2.23
N PHE A 144 6.89 14.16 -1.37
CA PHE A 144 5.46 14.44 -1.56
C PHE A 144 5.04 15.82 -1.03
N PHE A 145 5.91 16.49 -0.26
CA PHE A 145 5.60 17.78 0.36
C PHE A 145 6.35 18.96 -0.29
N THR A 146 7.18 18.69 -1.29
CA THR A 146 7.79 19.75 -2.10
C THR A 146 6.83 20.12 -3.23
N PRO A 147 6.40 21.40 -3.34
CA PRO A 147 5.65 21.86 -4.49
C PRO A 147 6.49 21.63 -5.74
N GLU A 148 5.90 21.06 -6.80
CA GLU A 148 6.52 21.15 -8.12
C GLU A 148 6.47 22.62 -8.54
N ASP A 149 7.64 23.26 -8.65
CA ASP A 149 7.78 24.57 -9.29
C ASP A 149 7.33 24.40 -10.76
N ARG A 150 6.19 24.99 -11.09
CA ARG A 150 5.66 25.05 -12.46
C ARG A 150 5.33 26.48 -12.84
#